data_AF-A0A350ITN7-F1
#
_entry.id   AF-A0A350ITN7-F1
#
_cell.length_a   1.000
_cell.length_b   1.000
_cell.length_c   1.000
_cell.angle_alpha   90.00
_cell.angle_beta   90.00
_cell.angle_gamma   90.00
#
_symmetry.space_group_name_H-M   'P 1'
#
loop_
_entity.id
_entity.type
_entity.pdbx_description
1 polymer ?
#
loop_
_entity_poly.entity_id
_entity_poly.type
_entity_poly.pdbx_seq_one_letter_code
_entity_poly.pdbx_strand_id
1 'polypeptide(L)'
;AIELNVYYLQGDPFTPGREVEARYLEILRTVGAAVRIPIAVKLGSYLSSVGEMAIRLREAGAAGLVLFNRFMQNDIDPDTLTVTSGLALSSPA
;
A
#
# COMPACT_ATOMS: atom_id res chain seq x y z
N ALA A 1 12.36 -6.43 -12.10
CA ALA A 1 11.57 -6.54 -10.85
C ALA A 1 10.23 -5.85 -11.07
N ILE A 2 9.20 -6.18 -10.30
CA ILE A 2 7.92 -5.45 -10.28
C ILE A 2 7.73 -4.75 -8.94
N GLU A 3 7.07 -3.59 -8.97
CA GLU A 3 6.49 -2.96 -7.79
C GLU A 3 5.03 -3.42 -7.67
N LEU A 4 4.73 -4.19 -6.64
CA LEU A 4 3.39 -4.68 -6.34
C LEU A 4 2.70 -3.70 -5.39
N ASN A 5 1.82 -2.87 -5.96
CA ASN A 5 0.96 -1.98 -5.20
C ASN A 5 -0.35 -2.72 -4.86
N VAL A 6 -0.53 -3.07 -3.59
CA VAL A 6 -1.68 -3.85 -3.11
C VAL A 6 -2.96 -3.02 -3.02
N TYR A 7 -2.86 -1.67 -3.03
CA TYR A 7 -3.95 -0.68 -2.88
C TYR A 7 -5.29 -1.26 -2.40
N TYR A 8 -5.30 -1.67 -1.13
CA TYR A 8 -6.44 -2.35 -0.53
C TYR A 8 -7.08 -1.45 0.52
N LEU A 9 -8.29 -0.97 0.22
CA LEU A 9 -9.09 -0.14 1.12
C LEU A 9 -10.06 -1.03 1.89
N GLN A 10 -9.87 -1.09 3.21
CA GLN A 10 -10.80 -1.79 4.09
C GLN A 10 -11.91 -0.86 4.51
N GLY A 11 -13.11 -1.10 3.97
CA GLY A 11 -14.31 -0.33 4.29
C GLY A 11 -15.13 -0.91 5.44
N ASP A 12 -14.93 -2.18 5.79
CA ASP A 12 -15.66 -2.83 6.87
C ASP A 12 -14.93 -2.66 8.22
N PRO A 13 -15.49 -1.90 9.18
CA PRO A 13 -14.87 -1.67 10.48
C PRO A 13 -14.84 -2.92 11.37
N PHE A 14 -15.58 -3.98 11.04
CA PHE A 14 -15.59 -5.22 11.81
C PHE A 14 -14.49 -6.19 11.38
N THR A 15 -13.77 -5.92 10.28
CA THR A 15 -12.64 -6.74 9.84
C THR A 15 -11.45 -6.59 10.80
N PRO A 16 -10.94 -7.67 11.41
CA PRO A 16 -9.77 -7.60 12.28
C PRO A 16 -8.51 -7.12 11.54
N GLY A 17 -7.70 -6.27 12.18
CA GLY A 17 -6.47 -5.73 11.58
C GLY A 17 -5.50 -6.80 11.06
N ARG A 18 -5.42 -7.96 11.74
CA ARG A 18 -4.59 -9.09 11.31
C ARG A 18 -5.05 -9.72 9.99
N GLU A 19 -6.35 -9.70 9.70
CA GLU A 19 -6.88 -10.17 8.41
C GLU A 19 -6.54 -9.19 7.29
N VAL A 20 -6.58 -7.88 7.58
CA VAL A 20 -6.11 -6.84 6.66
C VAL A 20 -4.65 -7.09 6.27
N GLU A 21 -3.78 -7.33 7.25
CA GLU A 21 -2.36 -7.64 7.03
C GLU A 21 -2.17 -8.97 6.26
N ALA A 22 -2.94 -10.00 6.60
CA ALA A 22 -2.85 -11.31 5.94
C ALA A 22 -3.13 -11.21 4.43
N ARG A 23 -4.02 -10.31 4.02
CA ARG A 23 -4.34 -10.07 2.60
C ARG A 23 -3.13 -9.62 1.79
N TYR A 24 -2.24 -8.79 2.34
CA TYR A 24 -1.00 -8.39 1.67
C TYR A 24 -0.10 -9.60 1.38
N LEU A 25 0.02 -10.52 2.35
CA LEU A 25 0.83 -11.73 2.21
C LEU A 25 0.23 -12.71 1.20
N GLU A 26 -1.09 -12.87 1.20
CA GLU A 26 -1.81 -13.70 0.24
C GLU A 26 -1.61 -13.19 -1.20
N ILE A 27 -1.77 -11.89 -1.41
CA ILE A 27 -1.57 -11.26 -2.72
C ILE A 27 -0.12 -11.41 -3.18
N LEU A 28 0.86 -11.15 -2.31
CA LEU A 28 2.27 -11.37 -2.62
C LEU A 28 2.55 -12.81 -3.05
N ARG A 29 2.06 -13.80 -2.30
CA ARG A 29 2.26 -15.23 -2.64
C ARG A 29 1.60 -15.59 -3.96
N THR A 30 0.39 -15.10 -4.19
CA THR A 30 -0.38 -15.37 -5.42
C THR A 30 0.35 -14.80 -6.64
N VAL A 31 0.79 -13.55 -6.57
CA VAL A 31 1.56 -12.92 -7.65
C VAL A 31 2.93 -13.58 -7.81
N GLY A 32 3.61 -13.89 -6.71
CA GLY A 32 4.91 -14.57 -6.68
C GLY A 32 4.88 -15.97 -7.31
N ALA A 33 3.76 -16.68 -7.23
CA ALA A 33 3.57 -17.95 -7.92
C ALA A 33 3.40 -17.78 -9.45
N ALA A 34 2.91 -16.62 -9.90
CA ALA A 34 2.64 -16.34 -11.31
C ALA A 34 3.83 -15.75 -12.08
N VAL A 35 4.82 -15.17 -11.39
CA VAL A 35 5.94 -14.47 -12.04
C VAL A 35 7.30 -15.01 -11.58
N ARG A 36 8.31 -14.92 -12.44
CA ARG A 36 9.69 -15.34 -12.13
C ARG A 36 10.63 -14.18 -11.77
N ILE A 37 10.15 -12.94 -11.84
CA ILE A 37 10.94 -11.75 -11.56
C ILE A 37 10.74 -11.28 -10.11
N PRO A 38 11.75 -10.64 -9.49
CA PRO A 38 11.64 -10.17 -8.10
C PRO A 38 10.48 -9.20 -7.89
N ILE A 39 9.80 -9.30 -6.75
CA ILE A 39 8.66 -8.46 -6.36
C ILE A 39 9.08 -7.55 -5.20
N ALA A 40 8.96 -6.24 -5.38
CA ALA A 40 9.00 -5.27 -4.29
C ALA A 40 7.56 -4.89 -3.91
N VAL A 41 7.20 -4.93 -2.64
CA VAL A 41 5.83 -4.62 -2.19
C VAL A 41 5.74 -3.17 -1.76
N LYS A 42 4.78 -2.42 -2.30
CA LYS A 42 4.53 -1.03 -1.91
C LYS A 42 3.55 -0.95 -0.77
N LEU A 43 3.99 -0.38 0.37
CA LEU A 43 3.18 -0.32 1.59
C LEU A 43 2.49 1.03 1.76
N GLY A 44 1.27 0.99 2.29
CA GLY A 44 0.62 2.18 2.85
C GLY A 44 1.26 2.61 4.17
N SER A 45 1.10 3.87 4.55
CA SER A 45 1.65 4.47 5.77
C SER A 45 0.88 4.14 7.05
N TYR A 46 -0.27 3.47 6.96
CA TYR A 46 -1.22 3.30 8.07
C TYR A 46 -1.27 1.87 8.64
N LEU A 47 -0.12 1.19 8.74
CA LEU A 47 -0.01 -0.11 9.40
C LEU A 47 0.34 0.07 10.88
N SER A 48 -0.30 -0.69 11.76
CA SER A 48 -0.06 -0.62 13.21
C SER A 48 1.37 -0.94 13.61
N SER A 49 2.02 -1.89 12.89
CA SER A 49 3.42 -2.24 13.10
C SER A 49 4.12 -2.47 11.76
N VAL A 50 4.63 -1.40 11.15
CA VAL A 50 5.33 -1.46 9.85
C VAL A 50 6.54 -2.40 9.90
N GLY A 51 7.29 -2.41 11.00
CA GLY A 51 8.48 -3.26 11.16
C GLY A 51 8.14 -4.75 11.19
N GLU A 52 7.08 -5.14 11.91
CA GLU A 52 6.61 -6.53 11.90
C GLU A 52 6.11 -6.95 10.52
N MET A 53 5.35 -6.07 9.86
CA MET A 53 4.85 -6.35 8.52
C MET A 53 5.98 -6.50 7.49
N ALA A 54 7.03 -5.68 7.60
CA ALA A 54 8.24 -5.79 6.77
C ALA A 54 8.92 -7.17 6.92
N ILE A 55 9.04 -7.68 8.14
CA ILE A 55 9.61 -9.02 8.41
C ILE A 55 8.75 -10.09 7.74
N ARG A 56 7.42 -10.05 7.93
CA ARG A 56 6.48 -11.04 7.36
C ARG A 56 6.47 -11.02 5.83
N LEU A 57 6.58 -9.85 5.22
CA LEU A 57 6.66 -9.72 3.76
C LEU A 57 7.97 -10.29 3.21
N ARG A 58 9.09 -10.04 3.88
CA ARG A 58 10.38 -10.64 3.54
C ARG A 58 10.31 -12.16 3.63
N GLU A 59 9.74 -12.69 4.71
CA GLU A 59 9.54 -14.13 4.89
C GLU A 59 8.59 -14.75 3.86
N ALA A 60 7.61 -13.98 3.38
CA ALA A 60 6.71 -14.39 2.30
C ALA A 60 7.31 -14.25 0.89
N GLY A 61 8.56 -13.79 0.76
CA GLY A 61 9.29 -13.75 -0.51
C GLY A 61 9.37 -12.39 -1.19
N ALA A 62 9.05 -11.29 -0.51
CA ALA A 62 9.29 -9.96 -1.03
C ALA A 62 10.81 -9.71 -1.19
N ALA A 63 11.22 -9.30 -2.38
CA ALA A 63 12.61 -8.96 -2.70
C ALA A 63 12.98 -7.52 -2.29
N GLY A 64 11.98 -6.71 -1.95
CA GLY A 64 12.15 -5.34 -1.50
C GLY A 64 10.84 -4.75 -0.99
N LEU A 65 10.94 -3.57 -0.38
CA LEU A 65 9.80 -2.78 0.07
C LEU A 65 9.89 -1.40 -0.54
N VAL A 66 8.76 -0.87 -1.00
CA VAL A 66 8.63 0.52 -1.47
C VAL A 66 7.78 1.27 -0.45
N LEU A 67 8.35 2.29 0.19
CA LEU A 67 7.73 3.01 1.30
C LEU A 67 7.66 4.51 1.00
N PHE A 68 6.56 5.23 1.24
CA PHE A 68 5.18 4.75 1.42
C PHE A 68 4.35 5.15 0.20
N ASN A 69 3.22 4.47 0.00
CA ASN A 69 2.28 4.84 -1.03
C ASN A 69 1.78 6.27 -0.80
N ARG A 70 1.78 7.09 -1.86
CA ARG A 70 1.23 8.45 -1.81
C ARG A 70 -0.25 8.38 -2.16
N PHE A 71 -1.10 8.54 -1.15
CA PHE A 71 -2.54 8.61 -1.39
C PHE A 71 -2.87 9.95 -2.05
N MET A 72 -3.53 9.88 -3.21
CA MET A 72 -4.18 11.04 -3.80
C MET A 72 -5.53 11.19 -3.10
N GLN A 73 -5.62 12.17 -2.21
CA GLN A 73 -6.89 12.56 -1.59
C GLN A 73 -7.34 13.84 -2.26
N ASN A 74 -8.62 13.91 -2.66
CA ASN A 74 -9.20 15.18 -3.06
C ASN A 74 -9.28 16.11 -1.85
N ASP A 75 -9.19 17.40 -2.10
CA ASP A 75 -9.36 18.42 -1.08
C ASP A 75 -10.70 19.14 -1.26
N ILE A 76 -11.12 19.89 -0.25
CA ILE A 76 -12.35 20.70 -0.29
C ILE A 76 -11.94 22.15 -0.16
N ASP A 77 -12.26 22.95 -1.17
CA ASP A 77 -12.11 24.40 -1.09
C ASP A 77 -13.10 24.94 -0.03
N PRO A 78 -12.63 25.57 1.05
CA PRO A 78 -13.49 26.01 2.15
C PRO A 78 -14.38 27.20 1.78
N ASP A 79 -14.02 27.98 0.76
CA ASP A 79 -14.77 29.15 0.34
C ASP A 79 -15.88 28.76 -0.64
N THR A 80 -15.59 27.82 -1.55
CA THR A 80 -16.56 27.39 -2.57
C THR A 80 -17.32 26.11 -2.18
N LEU A 81 -16.86 25.37 -1.17
CA LEU A 81 -17.35 24.06 -0.76
C LEU A 81 -17.34 23.04 -1.90
N THR A 82 -16.41 23.19 -2.85
CA THR A 82 -16.26 22.30 -4.00
C THR A 82 -15.06 21.37 -3.84
N VAL A 83 -15.15 20.20 -4.47
CA VAL A 83 -14.06 19.22 -4.50
C VAL A 83 -12.98 19.71 -5.48
N THR A 84 -11.74 19.80 -5.01
CA THR A 84 -10.58 20.14 -5.85
C THR A 84 -9.67 18.92 -6.04
N SER A 85 -8.95 18.89 -7.17
CA SER A 85 -7.99 17.81 -7.43
C SER A 85 -6.80 17.94 -6.49
N GLY A 86 -6.58 16.95 -5.62
CA GLY A 86 -5.44 16.94 -4.70
C GLY A 86 -4.13 16.41 -5.31
N LEU A 87 -4.02 16.33 -6.65
CA LEU A 87 -2.80 15.91 -7.31
C LEU A 87 -1.81 17.06 -7.42
N ALA A 88 -1.00 17.27 -6.37
CA ALA A 88 0.17 18.13 -6.46
C ALA A 88 1.35 17.35 -7.09
N LEU A 89 1.83 17.81 -8.25
CA LEU A 89 3.04 17.24 -8.86
C LEU A 89 4.25 17.52 -7.96
N SER A 90 5.20 16.59 -7.95
CA SER A 90 6.48 16.81 -7.26
C SER A 90 7.24 17.94 -7.97
N SER A 91 7.79 18.88 -7.21
CA SER A 91 8.81 19.79 -7.72
C SER A 91 10.18 19.11 -7.68
N PRO A 92 11.09 19.44 -8.60
CA PRO A 92 12.51 19.13 -8.42
C PRO A 92 13.01 19.69 -7.08
N ALA A 93 14.03 19.04 -6.51
CA ALA A 93 14.78 19.58 -5.38
C ALA A 93 15.75 20.67 -5.83
#